data_AF-A0A537M7B7-F1
#
_entry.id   AF-A0A537M7B7-F1
#
_cell.length_a   1.000
_cell.length_b   1.000
_cell.length_c   1.000
_cell.angle_alpha   90.00
_cell.angle_beta   90.00
_cell.angle_gamma   90.00
#
_symmetry.space_group_name_H-M   'P 1'
#
loop_
_entity.id
_entity.type
_entity.pdbx_description
1 polymer ?
#
loop_
_entity_poly.entity_id
_entity_poly.type
_entity_poly.pdbx_seq_one_letter_code
_entity_poly.pdbx_strand_id
1 'polypeptide(L)' 'IQKDVDAEAVVWRIVETQLTTRRFLEGDEFTIADIAVGTYARRWLGVEGVTKPMLPNLERWFAQFADRPGFVQFVAPPMS' A
#
# COMPACT_ATOMS: atom_id res chain seq x y z
N ILE A 1 -4.68 14.74 11.97
CA ILE A 1 -4.92 14.00 10.71
C ILE A 1 -4.01 14.46 9.56
N GLN A 2 -4.11 15.68 9.01
CA GLN A 2 -3.24 16.06 7.86
C GLN A 2 -1.75 15.99 8.21
N LYS A 3 -1.35 16.53 9.37
CA LYS A 3 0.02 16.41 9.89
C LYS A 3 0.51 14.96 9.98
N ASP A 4 -0.37 14.03 10.38
CA ASP A 4 -0.03 12.62 10.55
C ASP A 4 0.11 11.94 9.17
N VAL A 5 -0.77 12.29 8.23
CA VAL A 5 -0.69 11.86 6.83
C VAL A 5 0.58 12.37 6.16
N ASP A 6 0.99 13.61 6.43
CA ASP A 6 2.22 14.18 5.91
C ASP A 6 3.47 13.44 6.45
N ALA A 7 3.44 13.04 7.72
CA ALA A 7 4.51 12.24 8.32
C ALA A 7 4.55 10.82 7.73
N GLU A 8 3.39 10.17 7.56
CA GLU A 8 3.29 8.83 6.99
C GLU A 8 3.68 8.82 5.50
N ALA A 9 3.35 9.89 4.75
CA ALA A 9 3.75 10.07 3.37
C ALA A 9 5.27 9.97 3.17
N VAL A 10 6.08 10.42 4.13
CA VAL A 10 7.54 10.29 4.08
C VAL A 10 7.97 8.82 4.13
N VAL A 11 7.27 7.99 4.92
CA VAL A 11 7.55 6.56 5.03
C VAL A 11 7.15 5.83 3.75
N TRP A 12 5.99 6.15 3.18
CA TRP A 12 5.51 5.53 1.93
C TRP A 12 6.42 5.80 0.73
N ARG A 13 7.21 6.87 0.73
CA ARG A 13 8.23 7.12 -0.31
C ARG A 13 9.31 6.03 -0.38
N ILE A 14 9.57 5.32 0.71
CA ILE A 14 10.52 4.20 0.72
C ILE A 14 9.97 3.08 -0.16
N VAL A 15 8.71 2.69 0.04
CA VAL A 15 8.04 1.66 -0.76
C VAL A 15 7.90 2.09 -2.21
N GLU A 16 7.48 3.34 -2.45
CA GLU A 16 7.40 3.93 -3.80
C GLU A 16 8.72 3.82 -4.56
N THR A 17 9.84 4.16 -3.91
CA THR A 17 11.18 4.08 -4.51
C THR A 17 11.59 2.62 -4.76
N GLN A 18 11.36 1.75 -3.78
CA GLN A 18 11.69 0.31 -3.88
C GLN A 18 10.98 -0.37 -5.06
N LEU A 19 9.75 0.06 -5.34
CA LEU A 19 8.89 -0.45 -6.40
C LEU A 19 9.15 0.18 -7.78
N THR A 20 10.09 1.12 -7.90
CA THR A 20 10.46 1.70 -9.21
C THR A 20 11.03 0.66 -10.17
N THR A 21 11.79 -0.31 -9.64
CA THR A 21 12.46 -1.35 -10.44
C THR A 21 11.94 -2.75 -10.18
N ARG A 22 10.97 -2.90 -9.27
CA ARG A 22 10.46 -4.21 -8.83
C ARG A 22 8.95 -4.27 -9.00
N ARG A 23 8.45 -5.45 -9.37
CA ARG A 23 7.02 -5.72 -9.46
C ARG A 23 6.35 -5.80 -8.07
N PHE A 24 7.02 -6.44 -7.13
CA PHE A 24 6.68 -6.68 -5.73
C PHE A 24 7.85 -6.26 -4.82
N LEU A 25 7.67 -6.26 -3.50
CA LEU A 25 8.66 -5.67 -2.58
C LEU A 25 10.04 -6.33 -2.62
N GLU A 26 10.08 -7.65 -2.81
CA GLU A 26 11.31 -8.45 -2.85
C GLU A 26 11.79 -8.76 -4.28
N GLY A 27 11.07 -8.31 -5.33
CA GLY A 27 11.44 -8.57 -6.73
C GLY A 27 10.22 -8.81 -7.62
N ASP A 28 10.26 -9.86 -8.43
CA ASP A 28 9.22 -10.16 -9.42
C ASP A 28 8.12 -11.09 -8.92
N GLU A 29 8.36 -11.77 -7.79
CA GLU A 29 7.44 -12.72 -7.18
C GLU A 29 6.75 -12.15 -5.95
N PHE A 30 5.49 -12.53 -5.75
CA PHE A 30 4.71 -12.11 -4.59
C PHE A 30 5.13 -12.89 -3.34
N THR A 31 5.41 -12.19 -2.25
CA THR A 31 5.95 -12.79 -1.02
C THR A 31 5.17 -12.37 0.23
N ILE A 32 5.59 -12.88 1.38
CA ILE A 32 5.06 -12.46 2.68
C ILE A 32 5.29 -10.97 2.96
N ALA A 33 6.32 -10.34 2.37
CA ALA A 33 6.56 -8.91 2.50
C ALA A 33 5.39 -8.10 1.94
N ASP A 34 4.85 -8.53 0.79
CA ASP A 34 3.73 -7.87 0.12
C ASP A 34 2.44 -7.98 0.92
N ILE A 35 2.22 -9.12 1.57
CA ILE A 35 1.10 -9.31 2.50
C ILE A 35 1.24 -8.35 3.69
N ALA A 36 2.40 -8.36 4.35
CA ALA A 36 2.64 -7.59 5.56
C ALA A 36 2.47 -6.08 5.31
N VAL A 37 3.17 -5.53 4.31
CA VAL A 37 3.08 -4.11 3.98
C VAL A 37 1.74 -3.77 3.32
N GLY A 38 1.17 -4.69 2.53
CA GLY A 38 -0.12 -4.51 1.87
C GLY A 38 -1.27 -4.27 2.84
N THR A 39 -1.21 -4.85 4.04
CA THR A 39 -2.21 -4.58 5.09
C THR A 39 -2.23 -3.11 5.51
N TYR A 40 -1.06 -2.48 5.67
CA TYR A 40 -0.94 -1.05 5.97
C TYR A 40 -1.31 -0.20 4.76
N ALA A 41 -0.92 -0.62 3.55
CA ALA A 41 -1.22 0.09 2.32
C ALA A 41 -2.73 0.24 2.09
N ARG A 42 -3.52 -0.78 2.41
CA ARG A 42 -4.99 -0.70 2.36
C ARG A 42 -5.51 0.51 3.14
N ARG A 43 -5.04 0.66 4.39
CA ARG A 43 -5.47 1.77 5.25
C ARG A 43 -5.01 3.10 4.70
N TRP A 44 -3.73 3.19 4.30
CA TRP A 44 -3.19 4.40 3.68
C TRP A 44 -4.01 4.84 2.46
N LEU A 45 -4.33 3.93 1.55
CA LEU A 45 -5.08 4.23 0.32
C LEU A 45 -6.56 4.50 0.59
N GLY A 46 -7.15 3.92 1.64
CA GLY A 46 -8.56 4.09 2.00
C GLY A 46 -8.89 5.31 2.86
N VAL A 47 -7.90 6.07 3.36
CA VAL A 47 -8.17 7.29 4.14
C VAL A 47 -8.54 8.44 3.21
N GLU A 48 -9.80 8.89 3.32
CA GLU A 48 -10.37 10.01 2.58
C GLU A 48 -10.27 11.34 3.34
N GLY A 49 -10.60 12.46 2.68
CA GLY A 49 -10.65 13.79 3.30
C GLY A 49 -9.30 14.41 3.65
N VAL A 50 -8.21 13.87 3.11
CA VAL A 50 -6.82 14.32 3.31
C VAL A 50 -6.11 14.44 1.97
N THR A 51 -5.08 15.28 1.91
CA THR A 51 -4.21 15.36 0.73
C THR A 51 -3.05 14.37 0.88
N LYS A 52 -2.77 13.57 -0.16
CA LYS A 52 -1.66 12.61 -0.22
C LYS A 52 -0.74 12.96 -1.40
N PRO A 53 0.57 12.68 -1.33
CA PRO A 53 1.42 12.73 -2.51
C PRO A 53 1.00 11.68 -3.53
N MET A 54 1.34 11.89 -4.80
CA MET A 54 1.22 10.86 -5.82
C MET A 54 2.26 9.77 -5.58
N LEU A 55 1.81 8.52 -5.52
CA LEU A 55 2.65 7.34 -5.31
C LEU A 55 2.24 6.25 -6.33
N PRO A 56 2.50 6.47 -7.63
CA PRO A 56 1.98 5.62 -8.68
C PRO A 56 2.54 4.19 -8.63
N ASN A 57 3.77 3.98 -8.14
CA ASN A 57 4.32 2.63 -8.01
C ASN A 57 3.66 1.88 -6.86
N LEU A 58 3.36 2.57 -5.75
CA LEU A 58 2.59 2.02 -4.64
C LEU A 58 1.18 1.61 -5.09
N GLU A 59 0.46 2.49 -5.81
CA GLU A 59 -0.87 2.21 -6.33
C GLU A 59 -0.87 1.01 -7.30
N ARG A 60 0.07 1.00 -8.25
CA ARG A 60 0.28 -0.12 -9.18
C ARG A 60 0.54 -1.43 -8.45
N TRP A 61 1.43 -1.41 -7.45
CA TRP A 61 1.77 -2.59 -6.66
C TRP A 61 0.56 -3.13 -5.90
N PHE A 62 -0.19 -2.27 -5.20
CA PHE A 62 -1.35 -2.67 -4.41
C PHE A 62 -2.46 -3.27 -5.29
N ALA A 63 -2.73 -2.67 -6.45
CA ALA A 63 -3.74 -3.15 -7.39
C ALA A 63 -3.51 -4.59 -7.89
N GLN A 64 -2.26 -5.09 -7.88
CA GLN A 64 -1.97 -6.45 -8.33
C GLN A 64 -2.51 -7.55 -7.41
N PHE A 65 -2.80 -7.25 -6.14
CA PHE A 65 -3.22 -8.25 -5.16
C PHE A 65 -4.43 -7.86 -4.31
N ALA A 66 -4.91 -6.62 -4.38
CA ALA A 66 -6.04 -6.13 -3.58
C ALA A 66 -7.32 -6.98 -3.74
N ASP A 67 -7.55 -7.52 -4.95
CA ASP A 67 -8.73 -8.33 -5.26
C ASP A 67 -8.53 -9.84 -5.01
N ARG A 68 -7.37 -10.25 -4.49
CA ARG A 68 -7.16 -11.67 -4.18
C ARG A 68 -8.13 -12.12 -3.08
N PRO A 69 -8.74 -13.33 -3.17
CA PRO A 69 -9.72 -13.79 -2.19
C PRO A 69 -9.23 -13.74 -0.73
N GLY A 70 -7.98 -14.11 -0.49
CA GLY A 70 -7.39 -14.03 0.86
C GLY A 70 -7.26 -12.59 1.37
N PHE A 71 -6.90 -11.64 0.50
CA PHE A 71 -6.81 -10.23 0.88
C PHE A 71 -8.20 -9.67 1.19
N VAL A 72 -9.18 -9.95 0.32
CA VAL A 72 -10.57 -9.51 0.50
C VAL A 72 -11.15 -10.05 1.81
N GLN A 73 -10.94 -11.34 2.09
CA GLN A 73 -11.50 -12.01 3.26
C GLN A 73 -10.86 -11.53 4.57
N PHE A 74 -9.53 -11.38 4.62
CA PHE A 74 -8.82 -11.19 5.88
C PHE A 74 -8.32 -9.76 6.12
N VAL A 75 -8.11 -8.97 5.07
CA VAL A 75 -7.50 -7.63 5.16
C VAL A 75 -8.49 -6.53 4.75
N ALA A 76 -9.35 -6.80 3.76
CA ALA A 76 -10.34 -5.86 3.24
C ALA A 76 -11.72 -5.76 3.93
N PRO A 77 -12.04 -6.43 5.05
CA PRO A 77 -13.32 -6.18 5.74
C PRO A 77 -13.51 -4.71 6.13
N PRO A 78 -14.77 -4.21 6.26
CA PRO A 78 -15.06 -2.82 6.62
C PRO A 78 -14.27 -2.37 7.85
N MET A 79 -13.65 -1.19 7.75
CA MET A 79 -12.96 -0.58 8.89
C MET A 79 -14.00 0.07 9.79
N SER A 80 -14.14 -0.43 11.01
CA SER A 80 -14.97 0.15 12.08
C SER A 80 -14.28 1.31 12.77
#